data_AF-A0A7C7T1M7-F1
#
_entry.id   AF-A0A7C7T1M7-F1
#
_cell.length_a   1.000
_cell.length_b   1.000
_cell.length_c   1.000
_cell.angle_alpha   90.00
_cell.angle_beta   90.00
_cell.angle_gamma   90.00
#
_symmetry.space_group_name_H-M   'P 1'
#
loop_
_entity.id
_entity.type
_entity.pdbx_description
1 polymer ?
#
loop_
_entity_poly.entity_id
_entity_poly.type
_entity_poly.pdbx_seq_one_letter_code
_entity_poly.pdbx_strand_id
1 'polypeptide(L)'
;MFFCYSLTVPPIICLAADPIASFSMEVDLGKDLGQNFGSLFEVRNSKNEVVAGAGFMEVYNTRFRSDRHTLQFFFRPAEDANRFAIERLPHPDLDCGVYLLDLDQRLYAWSSVKNNSVRRWNADKREWSTAQIPKTGQVRSGDGIMRLGTGTLTFTGNTVTYNDRQILGPPDIGRYYNFYYAHGRLFFFHTHKMDPDGFTRIYACPWTADSPDPIDLQKATILQTKYVGATPFAWGQFRGEIITVSNYGGVYVFDGTA
;
A
#
# COMPACT_ATOMS: atom_id res chain seq x y z
N MET A 1 -19.37 0.04 -6.72
CA MET A 1 -19.01 -1.36 -6.42
C MET A 1 -19.57 -1.64 -5.04
N PHE A 2 -20.51 -2.56 -4.90
CA PHE A 2 -21.18 -2.83 -3.62
C PHE A 2 -20.35 -3.84 -2.84
N PHE A 3 -19.94 -3.49 -1.62
CA PHE A 3 -19.30 -4.41 -0.70
C PHE A 3 -20.21 -4.60 0.51
N CYS A 4 -20.77 -5.80 0.65
CA CYS A 4 -21.46 -6.22 1.85
C CYS A 4 -20.45 -7.02 2.69
N TYR A 5 -19.95 -6.44 3.77
CA TYR A 5 -19.06 -7.14 4.69
C TYR A 5 -19.90 -7.88 5.74
N SER A 6 -19.93 -9.20 5.63
CA SER A 6 -20.43 -10.10 6.68
C SER A 6 -19.22 -10.68 7.40
N LEU A 7 -19.15 -10.51 8.72
CA LEU A 7 -18.03 -10.97 9.53
C LEU A 7 -18.43 -12.29 10.21
N THR A 8 -17.99 -13.41 9.65
CA THR A 8 -18.04 -14.73 10.33
C THR A 8 -16.69 -14.98 10.99
N VAL A 9 -16.62 -14.78 12.31
CA VAL A 9 -15.46 -15.14 13.14
C VAL A 9 -15.44 -16.67 13.28
N PRO A 10 -14.31 -17.38 13.03
CA PRO A 10 -14.21 -18.81 13.30
C PRO A 10 -14.37 -19.08 14.81
N PRO A 11 -14.88 -20.26 15.21
CA PRO A 11 -15.43 -20.48 16.53
C PRO A 11 -14.29 -20.62 17.56
N ILE A 12 -14.00 -19.53 18.27
CA ILE A 12 -13.50 -19.62 19.63
C ILE A 12 -14.73 -19.44 20.52
N ILE A 13 -14.98 -20.44 21.35
CA ILE A 13 -16.18 -20.60 22.18
C ILE A 13 -16.32 -19.41 23.14
N CYS A 14 -17.07 -18.41 22.71
CA CYS A 14 -17.87 -17.53 23.54
C CYS A 14 -19.00 -16.98 22.66
N LEU A 15 -19.94 -17.86 22.31
CA LEU A 15 -21.18 -17.45 21.66
C LEU A 15 -22.01 -16.74 22.73
N ALA A 16 -21.95 -15.40 22.78
CA ALA A 16 -23.14 -14.66 23.18
C ALA A 16 -24.25 -15.08 22.20
N ALA A 17 -25.34 -15.66 22.71
CA ALA A 17 -26.36 -16.31 21.89
C ALA A 17 -27.07 -15.34 20.93
N ASP A 18 -27.00 -14.03 21.20
CA ASP A 18 -27.45 -12.95 20.32
C ASP A 18 -26.42 -11.80 20.32
N PRO A 19 -26.14 -11.16 19.17
CA PRO A 19 -25.30 -9.97 19.14
C PRO A 19 -25.95 -8.84 19.94
N ILE A 20 -25.22 -8.25 20.90
CA ILE A 20 -25.69 -7.10 21.70
C ILE A 20 -26.00 -5.86 20.85
N ALA A 21 -25.42 -5.78 19.65
CA ALA A 21 -25.68 -4.77 18.64
C ALA A 21 -25.24 -5.28 17.25
N SER A 22 -25.93 -4.83 16.21
CA SER A 22 -25.54 -5.02 14.81
C SER A 22 -25.54 -3.67 14.11
N PHE A 23 -24.50 -3.39 13.34
CA PHE A 23 -24.33 -2.16 12.59
C PHE A 23 -24.20 -2.49 11.11
N SER A 24 -24.90 -1.75 10.27
CA SER A 24 -24.77 -1.81 8.83
C SER A 24 -24.58 -0.41 8.30
N MET A 25 -23.69 -0.27 7.31
CA MET A 25 -23.39 0.99 6.66
C MET A 25 -23.19 0.74 5.17
N GLU A 26 -23.80 1.60 4.36
CA GLU A 26 -23.46 1.72 2.95
C GLU A 26 -22.55 2.94 2.79
N VAL A 27 -21.44 2.75 2.07
CA VAL A 27 -20.46 3.81 1.81
C VAL A 27 -20.24 3.95 0.32
N ASP A 28 -20.27 5.19 -0.17
CA ASP A 28 -19.79 5.53 -1.50
C ASP A 28 -18.35 6.04 -1.38
N LEU A 29 -17.41 5.22 -1.83
CA LEU A 29 -15.97 5.57 -1.86
C LEU A 29 -15.59 6.43 -3.07
N GLY A 30 -16.56 6.70 -3.95
CA GLY A 30 -16.38 7.40 -5.21
C GLY A 30 -15.53 6.60 -6.21
N LYS A 31 -15.07 7.31 -7.24
CA LYS A 31 -14.10 6.76 -8.19
C LYS A 31 -12.77 6.50 -7.48
N ASP A 32 -12.19 5.36 -7.77
CA ASP A 32 -10.93 4.98 -7.18
C ASP A 32 -9.74 5.70 -7.84
N LEU A 33 -9.28 6.76 -7.21
CA LEU A 33 -8.14 7.59 -7.60
C LEU A 33 -6.93 7.34 -6.70
N GLY A 34 -6.95 6.27 -5.89
CA GLY A 34 -5.87 5.97 -4.94
C GLY A 34 -5.93 6.82 -3.67
N GLN A 35 -7.06 7.50 -3.41
CA GLN A 35 -7.33 8.20 -2.16
C GLN A 35 -7.28 7.24 -0.96
N ASN A 36 -6.92 7.79 0.20
CA ASN A 36 -7.14 7.12 1.47
C ASN A 36 -8.64 7.14 1.81
N PHE A 37 -9.21 5.98 2.15
CA PHE A 37 -10.62 5.87 2.56
C PHE A 37 -10.85 6.16 4.05
N GLY A 38 -9.79 6.12 4.86
CA GLY A 38 -9.81 6.51 6.26
C GLY A 38 -10.72 5.67 7.16
N SER A 39 -11.12 6.26 8.29
CA SER A 39 -12.04 5.65 9.25
C SER A 39 -13.47 5.70 8.75
N LEU A 40 -14.21 4.61 8.93
CA LEU A 40 -15.64 4.52 8.60
C LEU A 40 -16.52 4.92 9.78
N PHE A 41 -16.27 4.32 10.95
CA PHE A 41 -17.04 4.60 12.16
C PHE A 41 -16.20 4.38 13.42
N GLU A 42 -16.63 5.04 14.49
CA GLU A 42 -16.17 4.83 15.86
C GLU A 42 -17.37 4.55 16.76
N VAL A 43 -17.24 3.58 17.64
CA VAL A 43 -18.19 3.31 18.72
C VAL A 43 -17.65 3.95 20.00
N ARG A 44 -18.47 4.74 20.67
CA ARG A 44 -18.12 5.44 21.90
C ARG A 44 -18.96 4.97 23.07
N ASN A 45 -18.35 4.89 24.26
CA ASN A 45 -19.07 4.57 25.48
C ASN A 45 -19.80 5.81 26.06
N SER A 46 -20.50 5.63 27.18
CA SER A 46 -21.22 6.72 27.88
C SER A 46 -20.31 7.84 28.41
N LYS A 47 -18.99 7.62 28.47
CA LYS A 47 -17.97 8.61 28.83
C LYS A 47 -17.34 9.28 27.60
N ASN A 48 -17.87 9.04 26.40
CA ASN A 48 -17.38 9.54 25.11
C ASN A 48 -16.01 8.97 24.69
N GLU A 49 -15.57 7.86 25.28
CA GLU A 49 -14.31 7.20 24.93
C GLU A 49 -14.52 6.24 23.75
N VAL A 50 -13.60 6.22 22.78
CA VAL A 50 -13.66 5.29 21.64
C VAL A 50 -13.32 3.87 22.12
N VAL A 51 -14.27 2.95 21.97
CA VAL A 51 -14.16 1.55 22.41
C VAL A 51 -14.13 0.56 21.26
N ALA A 52 -14.58 0.94 20.07
CA ALA A 52 -14.42 0.13 18.87
C ALA A 52 -14.42 1.04 17.64
N GLY A 53 -14.06 0.49 16.49
CA GLY A 53 -14.20 1.19 15.23
C GLY A 53 -13.74 0.34 14.07
N ALA A 54 -13.97 0.86 12.87
CA ALA A 54 -13.48 0.28 11.64
C ALA A 54 -12.95 1.35 10.70
N GLY A 55 -11.92 1.00 9.93
CA GLY A 55 -11.31 1.88 8.97
C GLY A 55 -10.39 1.14 8.02
N PHE A 56 -10.12 1.77 6.88
CA PHE A 56 -9.15 1.27 5.92
C PHE A 56 -7.74 1.67 6.36
N MET A 57 -6.80 0.75 6.22
CA MET A 57 -5.39 1.10 6.41
C MET A 57 -4.83 1.78 5.18
N GLU A 58 -4.06 2.83 5.43
CA GLU A 58 -3.17 3.42 4.44
C GLU A 58 -1.81 3.62 5.11
N VAL A 59 -0.88 2.71 4.82
CA VAL A 59 0.50 2.82 5.29
C VAL A 59 1.42 2.55 4.10
N TYR A 60 2.25 3.54 3.79
CA TYR A 60 3.41 3.38 2.91
C TYR A 60 4.67 3.73 3.68
N ASN A 61 5.46 2.70 4.01
CA ASN A 61 6.76 2.88 4.65
C ASN A 61 7.81 2.04 3.92
N THR A 62 8.79 2.74 3.34
CA THR A 62 10.04 2.26 2.69
C THR A 62 9.96 1.18 1.60
N ARG A 63 8.84 0.46 1.43
CA ARG A 63 8.74 -0.70 0.54
C ARG A 63 7.39 -0.83 -0.17
N PHE A 64 6.37 -1.28 0.54
CA PHE A 64 5.10 -1.66 -0.05
C PHE A 64 3.99 -0.76 0.47
N ARG A 65 3.10 -0.38 -0.45
CA ARG A 65 1.78 0.06 -0.06
C ARG A 65 0.98 -1.19 0.32
N SER A 66 0.45 -1.24 1.54
CA SER A 66 -0.47 -2.32 1.93
C SER A 66 -1.80 -2.19 1.17
N ASP A 67 -2.60 -3.26 1.14
CA ASP A 67 -3.91 -3.25 0.50
C ASP A 67 -4.87 -2.29 1.22
N ARG A 68 -5.13 -1.14 0.59
CA ARG A 68 -6.06 -0.12 1.09
C ARG A 68 -7.53 -0.51 0.98
N HIS A 69 -7.83 -1.65 0.35
CA HIS A 69 -9.18 -2.21 0.30
C HIS A 69 -9.48 -3.13 1.49
N THR A 70 -8.48 -3.41 2.34
CA THR A 70 -8.66 -4.19 3.57
C THR A 70 -9.21 -3.32 4.69
N LEU A 71 -10.44 -3.62 5.10
CA LEU A 71 -11.10 -3.01 6.25
C LEU A 71 -10.57 -3.62 7.55
N GLN A 72 -10.03 -2.79 8.44
CA GLN A 72 -9.61 -3.20 9.76
C GLN A 72 -10.61 -2.80 10.82
N PHE A 73 -10.72 -3.64 11.84
CA PHE A 73 -11.54 -3.41 13.02
C PHE A 73 -10.64 -3.37 14.24
N PHE A 74 -10.97 -2.52 15.20
CA PHE A 74 -10.39 -2.56 16.53
C PHE A 74 -11.49 -2.56 17.58
N PHE A 75 -11.18 -3.18 18.71
CA PHE A 75 -12.01 -3.19 19.90
C PHE A 75 -11.12 -3.00 21.12
N ARG A 76 -11.55 -2.17 22.06
CA ARG A 76 -10.90 -1.93 23.34
C ARG A 76 -11.74 -2.60 24.43
N PRO A 77 -11.23 -3.67 25.06
CA PRO A 77 -11.91 -4.31 26.18
C PRO A 77 -12.13 -3.34 27.34
N ALA A 78 -13.24 -3.49 28.06
CA ALA A 78 -13.53 -2.68 29.26
C ALA A 78 -12.57 -2.99 30.42
N GLU A 79 -12.11 -4.24 30.52
CA GLU A 79 -11.14 -4.73 31.51
C GLU A 79 -10.13 -5.65 30.81
N ASP A 80 -8.95 -5.84 31.41
CA ASP A 80 -7.93 -6.79 30.91
C ASP A 80 -7.46 -6.54 29.46
N ALA A 81 -7.38 -5.28 29.03
CA ALA A 81 -6.99 -4.85 27.67
C ALA A 81 -5.63 -5.37 27.15
N ASN A 82 -4.83 -6.03 27.99
CA ASN A 82 -3.53 -6.62 27.64
C ASN A 82 -3.53 -8.15 27.58
N ARG A 83 -4.65 -8.83 27.86
CA ARG A 83 -4.73 -10.31 27.86
C ARG A 83 -5.03 -10.85 26.45
N PHE A 84 -4.10 -10.62 25.53
CA PHE A 84 -4.09 -11.33 24.25
C PHE A 84 -3.10 -12.48 24.33
N ALA A 85 -3.51 -13.67 23.86
CA ALA A 85 -2.56 -14.72 23.57
C ALA A 85 -1.82 -14.35 22.27
N ILE A 86 -0.55 -13.96 22.39
CA ILE A 86 0.28 -13.69 21.21
C ILE A 86 0.83 -15.02 20.72
N GLU A 87 0.31 -15.46 19.59
CA GLU A 87 0.89 -16.58 18.88
C GLU A 87 1.87 -16.08 17.82
N ARG A 88 3.13 -16.53 17.89
CA ARG A 88 4.13 -16.21 16.87
C ARG A 88 3.95 -17.15 15.68
N LEU A 89 3.80 -16.58 14.50
CA LEU A 89 3.92 -17.34 13.25
C LEU A 89 5.37 -17.84 13.09
N PRO A 90 5.60 -19.00 12.43
CA PRO A 90 6.94 -19.45 12.11
C PRO A 90 7.66 -18.44 11.21
N HIS A 91 8.99 -18.44 11.25
CA HIS A 91 9.81 -17.56 10.41
C HIS A 91 9.69 -17.96 8.92
N PRO A 92 9.62 -17.00 7.96
CA PRO A 92 9.44 -17.31 6.53
C PRO A 92 10.68 -17.88 5.82
N ASP A 93 11.79 -18.09 6.54
CA ASP A 93 13.10 -18.52 6.00
C ASP A 93 13.61 -17.65 4.83
N LEU A 94 13.53 -16.33 5.01
CA LEU A 94 13.93 -15.32 4.03
C LEU A 94 15.18 -14.52 4.45
N ASP A 95 15.95 -15.03 5.42
CA ASP A 95 17.11 -14.34 6.01
C ASP A 95 16.72 -12.96 6.58
N CYS A 96 17.52 -11.91 6.38
CA CYS A 96 17.28 -10.55 6.85
C CYS A 96 16.49 -9.70 5.83
N GLY A 97 16.01 -8.54 6.30
CA GLY A 97 15.30 -7.58 5.45
C GLY A 97 13.94 -8.09 4.97
N VAL A 98 13.20 -8.75 5.87
CA VAL A 98 11.86 -9.30 5.60
C VAL A 98 10.80 -8.24 5.83
N TYR A 99 9.97 -8.01 4.80
CA TYR A 99 8.83 -7.10 4.83
C TYR A 99 7.55 -7.89 4.65
N LEU A 100 6.55 -7.60 5.47
CA LEU A 100 5.21 -8.16 5.33
C LEU A 100 4.37 -7.24 4.43
N LEU A 101 3.52 -7.85 3.62
CA LEU A 101 2.50 -7.14 2.86
C LEU A 101 1.22 -7.98 2.81
N ASP A 102 0.09 -7.29 2.81
CA ASP A 102 -1.21 -7.86 2.48
C ASP A 102 -1.56 -7.52 1.03
N LEU A 103 -2.09 -8.50 0.31
CA LEU A 103 -2.67 -8.33 -1.02
C LEU A 103 -3.81 -9.33 -1.19
N ASP A 104 -5.02 -8.85 -1.47
CA ASP A 104 -6.22 -9.71 -1.57
C ASP A 104 -6.45 -10.56 -0.31
N GLN A 105 -6.27 -9.97 0.88
CA GLN A 105 -6.42 -10.65 2.18
C GLN A 105 -5.46 -11.84 2.36
N ARG A 106 -4.36 -11.87 1.60
CA ARG A 106 -3.31 -12.88 1.72
C ARG A 106 -2.06 -12.22 2.26
N LEU A 107 -1.54 -12.80 3.33
CA LEU A 107 -0.28 -12.38 3.92
C LEU A 107 0.91 -12.92 3.13
N TYR A 108 1.76 -12.02 2.69
CA TYR A 108 3.03 -12.32 2.04
C TYR A 108 4.20 -11.82 2.89
N ALA A 109 5.32 -12.54 2.81
CA ALA A 109 6.61 -12.11 3.29
C ALA A 109 7.57 -11.97 2.11
N TRP A 110 8.31 -10.87 2.10
CA TRP A 110 9.21 -10.50 1.03
C TRP A 110 10.60 -10.25 1.58
N SER A 111 11.64 -10.82 0.97
CA SER A 111 13.00 -10.31 1.14
C SER A 111 13.66 -10.01 -0.21
N SER A 112 14.35 -8.86 -0.28
CA SER A 112 15.24 -8.57 -1.42
C SER A 112 16.59 -9.27 -1.30
N VAL A 113 16.92 -9.78 -0.10
CA VAL A 113 18.11 -10.58 0.17
C VAL A 113 17.67 -12.04 -0.04
N LYS A 114 18.51 -12.89 -0.65
CA LYS A 114 18.15 -14.26 -1.12
C LYS A 114 17.25 -14.29 -2.38
N ASN A 115 17.79 -13.84 -3.51
CA ASN A 115 17.17 -13.93 -4.85
C ASN A 115 15.78 -13.28 -4.99
N ASN A 116 15.50 -12.27 -4.16
CA ASN A 116 14.23 -11.55 -4.18
C ASN A 116 13.00 -12.47 -3.99
N SER A 117 13.09 -13.34 -2.98
CA SER A 117 12.11 -14.40 -2.75
C SER A 117 10.85 -13.88 -2.05
N VAL A 118 9.70 -14.44 -2.44
CA VAL A 118 8.40 -14.18 -1.82
C VAL A 118 7.81 -15.46 -1.25
N ARG A 119 7.29 -15.35 -0.03
CA ARG A 119 6.52 -16.40 0.63
C ARG A 119 5.09 -15.93 0.82
N ARG A 120 4.14 -16.86 0.74
CA ARG A 120 2.75 -16.66 1.14
C ARG A 120 2.46 -17.52 2.36
N TRP A 121 1.81 -16.93 3.35
CA TRP A 121 1.29 -17.64 4.51
C TRP A 121 0.13 -18.55 4.10
N ASN A 122 0.18 -19.81 4.51
CA ASN A 122 -0.93 -20.74 4.44
C ASN A 122 -1.48 -20.94 5.84
N ALA A 123 -2.64 -20.37 6.14
CA ALA A 123 -3.25 -20.45 7.46
C ALA A 123 -3.65 -21.88 7.85
N ASP A 124 -4.18 -22.67 6.91
CA ASP A 124 -4.64 -24.05 7.16
C ASP A 124 -3.49 -24.97 7.57
N LYS A 125 -2.34 -24.82 6.90
CA LYS A 125 -1.14 -25.61 7.16
C LYS A 125 -0.20 -24.96 8.18
N ARG A 126 -0.47 -23.72 8.55
CA ARG A 126 0.36 -22.89 9.42
C ARG A 126 1.82 -22.83 8.97
N GLU A 127 2.03 -22.68 7.66
CA GLU A 127 3.36 -22.68 7.03
C GLU A 127 3.51 -21.59 5.98
N TRP A 128 4.76 -21.21 5.71
CA TRP A 128 5.12 -20.36 4.59
C TRP A 128 5.42 -21.19 3.36
N SER A 129 4.81 -20.84 2.24
CA SER A 129 5.02 -21.50 0.95
C SER A 129 5.63 -20.55 -0.07
N THR A 130 6.46 -21.05 -0.99
CA THR A 130 6.94 -20.26 -2.13
C THR A 130 5.76 -19.72 -2.90
N ALA A 131 5.73 -18.42 -3.12
CA ALA A 131 4.74 -17.77 -3.96
C ALA A 131 5.40 -17.30 -5.25
N GLN A 132 4.68 -17.41 -6.37
CA GLN A 132 5.08 -16.75 -7.59
C GLN A 132 4.73 -15.27 -7.50
N ILE A 133 5.67 -14.42 -7.90
CA ILE A 133 5.47 -12.98 -8.09
C ILE A 133 4.63 -12.79 -9.37
N PRO A 134 3.84 -11.71 -9.53
CA PRO A 134 3.19 -11.37 -10.80
C PRO A 134 4.14 -11.43 -12.01
N LYS A 135 3.55 -11.64 -13.19
CA LYS A 135 4.22 -11.87 -14.49
C LYS A 135 5.28 -10.83 -14.86
N THR A 136 5.22 -9.65 -14.25
CA THR A 136 6.08 -8.51 -14.54
C THR A 136 7.54 -8.69 -14.08
N GLY A 137 7.84 -9.75 -13.33
CA GLY A 137 9.20 -10.11 -12.92
C GLY A 137 9.49 -9.84 -11.45
N GLN A 138 10.77 -9.93 -11.07
CA GLN A 138 11.21 -9.78 -9.68
C GLN A 138 11.08 -8.32 -9.20
N VAL A 139 10.12 -8.07 -8.31
CA VAL A 139 9.86 -6.77 -7.65
C VAL A 139 10.97 -6.42 -6.65
N ARG A 140 11.68 -5.33 -6.88
CA ARG A 140 12.82 -4.84 -6.12
C ARG A 140 12.39 -3.92 -4.97
N SER A 141 13.37 -3.36 -4.25
CA SER A 141 13.06 -2.30 -3.28
C SER A 141 12.45 -1.09 -3.95
N GLY A 142 11.25 -0.68 -3.53
CA GLY A 142 10.50 0.43 -4.12
C GLY A 142 9.60 0.05 -5.30
N ASP A 143 9.66 -1.22 -5.72
CA ASP A 143 8.65 -1.81 -6.59
C ASP A 143 7.45 -2.23 -5.72
N GLY A 144 6.31 -2.53 -6.34
CA GLY A 144 5.13 -2.89 -5.57
C GLY A 144 3.97 -3.34 -6.43
N ILE A 145 2.94 -3.84 -5.74
CA ILE A 145 1.69 -4.31 -6.32
C ILE A 145 0.58 -3.71 -5.47
N MET A 146 -0.46 -3.16 -6.09
CA MET A 146 -1.62 -2.65 -5.37
C MET A 146 -2.91 -2.78 -6.18
N ARG A 147 -4.03 -2.91 -5.48
CA ARG A 147 -5.36 -2.83 -6.08
C ARG A 147 -5.73 -1.39 -6.44
N LEU A 148 -6.28 -1.23 -7.64
CA LEU A 148 -6.81 0.04 -8.14
C LEU A 148 -8.08 -0.21 -8.97
N GLY A 149 -9.21 0.25 -8.45
CA GLY A 149 -10.52 -0.09 -8.98
C GLY A 149 -10.70 -1.61 -8.96
N THR A 150 -11.04 -2.20 -10.09
CA THR A 150 -11.17 -3.65 -10.26
C THR A 150 -9.88 -4.33 -10.73
N GLY A 151 -8.78 -3.57 -10.87
CA GLY A 151 -7.53 -4.05 -11.45
C GLY A 151 -6.35 -4.00 -10.49
N THR A 152 -5.19 -4.35 -11.02
CA THR A 152 -3.92 -4.37 -10.28
C THR A 152 -2.90 -3.49 -10.97
N LEU A 153 -2.38 -2.52 -10.23
CA LEU A 153 -1.17 -1.80 -10.59
C LEU A 153 0.05 -2.59 -10.11
N THR A 154 0.99 -2.81 -11.01
CA THR A 154 2.27 -3.44 -10.68
C THR A 154 3.40 -2.56 -11.19
N PHE A 155 4.31 -2.22 -10.29
CA PHE A 155 5.51 -1.45 -10.57
C PHE A 155 6.70 -2.38 -10.43
N THR A 156 7.47 -2.60 -11.49
CA THR A 156 8.73 -3.34 -11.37
C THR A 156 9.71 -3.04 -12.48
N GLY A 157 10.99 -3.05 -12.16
CA GLY A 157 12.06 -2.99 -13.18
C GLY A 157 11.98 -1.75 -14.06
N ASN A 158 11.71 -0.58 -13.46
CA ASN A 158 11.46 0.70 -14.14
C ASN A 158 10.17 0.77 -14.97
N THR A 159 9.31 -0.24 -14.90
CA THR A 159 8.10 -0.35 -15.72
C THR A 159 6.87 -0.36 -14.82
N VAL A 160 5.75 0.12 -15.33
CA VAL A 160 4.46 0.05 -14.67
C VAL A 160 3.43 -0.57 -15.57
N THR A 161 2.63 -1.48 -15.01
CA THR A 161 1.52 -2.14 -15.69
C THR A 161 0.23 -1.99 -14.91
N TYR A 162 -0.89 -1.94 -15.63
CA TYR A 162 -2.25 -2.08 -15.09
C TYR A 162 -2.93 -3.26 -15.79
N ASN A 163 -3.32 -4.30 -15.04
CA ASN A 163 -3.88 -5.54 -15.61
C ASN A 163 -3.04 -6.10 -16.77
N ASP A 164 -1.74 -6.28 -16.55
CA ASP A 164 -0.74 -6.72 -17.54
C ASP A 164 -0.49 -5.76 -18.73
N ARG A 165 -1.25 -4.67 -18.87
CA ARG A 165 -0.99 -3.63 -19.88
C ARG A 165 0.09 -2.67 -19.39
N GLN A 166 1.18 -2.50 -20.14
CA GLN A 166 2.19 -1.49 -19.83
C GLN A 166 1.61 -0.08 -19.96
N ILE A 167 1.75 0.71 -18.89
CA ILE A 167 1.35 2.12 -18.84
C ILE A 167 2.54 3.08 -18.68
N LEU A 168 3.72 2.58 -18.29
CA LEU A 168 4.97 3.35 -18.28
C LEU A 168 6.12 2.40 -18.56
N GLY A 169 6.94 2.73 -19.55
CA GLY A 169 8.17 2.00 -19.87
C GLY A 169 9.38 2.50 -19.08
N PRO A 170 10.54 1.83 -19.21
CA PRO A 170 11.78 2.28 -18.59
C PRO A 170 12.25 3.63 -19.17
N PRO A 171 13.02 4.44 -18.41
CA PRO A 171 13.64 5.64 -18.94
C PRO A 171 14.82 5.31 -19.86
N ASP A 172 15.11 6.19 -20.81
CA ASP A 172 16.33 6.11 -21.63
C ASP A 172 17.61 6.23 -20.78
N ILE A 173 17.56 7.05 -19.73
CA ILE A 173 18.68 7.27 -18.80
C ILE A 173 18.27 7.06 -17.35
N GLY A 174 19.16 6.42 -16.57
CA GLY A 174 18.94 6.24 -15.14
C GLY A 174 17.89 5.17 -14.83
N ARG A 175 17.09 5.40 -13.79
CA ARG A 175 16.08 4.43 -13.31
C ARG A 175 14.85 5.10 -12.67
N TYR A 176 13.68 4.47 -12.82
CA TYR A 176 12.46 4.77 -12.07
C TYR A 176 12.32 3.83 -10.87
N TYR A 177 11.89 4.34 -9.71
CA TYR A 177 11.82 3.57 -8.47
C TYR A 177 10.93 4.25 -7.41
N ASN A 178 10.48 3.47 -6.43
CA ASN A 178 9.61 3.89 -5.31
C ASN A 178 8.32 4.57 -5.78
N PHE A 179 7.47 3.78 -6.41
CA PHE A 179 6.20 4.24 -6.93
C PHE A 179 5.16 4.43 -5.83
N TYR A 180 4.30 5.43 -6.02
CA TYR A 180 3.15 5.73 -5.19
C TYR A 180 2.01 6.21 -6.08
N TYR A 181 0.76 5.87 -5.77
CA TYR A 181 -0.38 6.27 -6.59
C TYR A 181 -1.43 6.94 -5.72
N ALA A 182 -1.80 8.18 -6.00
CA ALA A 182 -2.81 8.89 -5.21
C ALA A 182 -3.41 10.02 -6.03
N HIS A 183 -4.64 10.42 -5.72
CA HIS A 183 -5.35 11.51 -6.39
C HIS A 183 -5.29 11.46 -7.92
N GLY A 184 -5.37 10.26 -8.52
CA GLY A 184 -5.38 10.09 -9.98
C GLY A 184 -4.02 10.39 -10.62
N ARG A 185 -2.95 10.26 -9.85
CA ARG A 185 -1.58 10.51 -10.29
C ARG A 185 -0.66 9.38 -9.86
N LEU A 186 0.25 9.02 -10.77
CA LEU A 186 1.37 8.14 -10.47
C LEU A 186 2.59 8.97 -10.10
N PHE A 187 3.11 8.74 -8.90
CA PHE A 187 4.31 9.35 -8.36
C PHE A 187 5.46 8.35 -8.38
N PHE A 188 6.66 8.80 -8.74
CA PHE A 188 7.87 8.00 -8.65
C PHE A 188 9.13 8.85 -8.68
N PHE A 189 10.23 8.28 -8.20
CA PHE A 189 11.55 8.89 -8.30
C PHE A 189 12.22 8.46 -9.61
N HIS A 190 12.90 9.40 -10.26
CA HIS A 190 13.77 9.18 -11.41
C HIS A 190 15.18 9.63 -11.04
N THR A 191 16.16 8.72 -11.05
CA THR A 191 17.54 9.05 -10.69
C THR A 191 18.54 8.63 -11.76
N HIS A 192 19.53 9.48 -11.97
CA HIS A 192 20.75 9.22 -12.72
C HIS A 192 21.93 9.68 -11.85
N LYS A 193 22.81 8.76 -11.43
CA LYS A 193 23.85 9.02 -10.41
C LYS A 193 25.25 9.22 -11.03
N MET A 194 25.33 9.81 -12.21
CA MET A 194 26.61 10.18 -12.81
C MET A 194 27.05 11.55 -12.30
N ASP A 195 28.34 11.77 -12.14
CA ASP A 195 28.93 13.08 -11.81
C ASP A 195 29.57 13.63 -13.11
N PRO A 196 29.35 14.90 -13.50
CA PRO A 196 28.57 15.97 -12.84
C PRO A 196 27.08 16.02 -13.21
N ASP A 197 26.63 15.24 -14.20
CA ASP A 197 25.29 15.37 -14.80
C ASP A 197 24.17 14.66 -14.02
N GLY A 198 24.41 14.40 -12.73
CA GLY A 198 23.56 13.60 -11.88
C GLY A 198 22.28 14.32 -11.49
N PHE A 199 21.19 13.57 -11.39
CA PHE A 199 19.94 14.10 -10.87
C PHE A 199 19.15 13.06 -10.09
N THR A 200 18.28 13.57 -9.22
CA THR A 200 17.11 12.83 -8.74
C THR A 200 15.92 13.77 -8.80
N ARG A 201 14.88 13.31 -9.49
CA ARG A 201 13.61 14.03 -9.69
C ARG A 201 12.46 13.18 -9.17
N ILE A 202 11.37 13.84 -8.79
CA ILE A 202 10.12 13.20 -8.43
C ILE A 202 9.11 13.61 -9.49
N TYR A 203 8.54 12.63 -10.16
CA TYR A 203 7.50 12.83 -11.17
C TYR A 203 6.14 12.60 -10.52
N ALA A 204 5.16 13.40 -10.91
CA ALA A 204 3.74 13.21 -10.62
C ALA A 204 2.99 13.25 -11.96
N CYS A 205 2.63 12.07 -12.46
CA CYS A 205 2.02 11.93 -13.79
C CYS A 205 0.52 11.73 -13.67
N PRO A 206 -0.32 12.53 -14.35
CA PRO A 206 -1.76 12.32 -14.36
C PRO A 206 -2.10 11.02 -15.09
N TRP A 207 -2.78 10.11 -14.39
CA TRP A 207 -3.26 8.85 -14.95
C TRP A 207 -4.27 8.20 -14.01
N THR A 208 -5.38 7.71 -14.55
CA THR A 208 -6.37 6.90 -13.81
C THR A 208 -6.59 5.54 -14.46
N ALA A 209 -7.20 4.59 -13.74
CA ALA A 209 -7.55 3.27 -14.26
C ALA A 209 -8.43 3.31 -15.54
N ASP A 210 -9.19 4.39 -15.74
CA ASP A 210 -10.04 4.58 -16.92
C ASP A 210 -9.30 5.25 -18.10
N SER A 211 -8.00 5.57 -17.94
CA SER A 211 -7.26 6.25 -19.00
C SER A 211 -7.02 5.28 -20.16
N PRO A 212 -7.45 5.63 -21.38
CA PRO A 212 -7.27 4.76 -22.54
C PRO A 212 -5.80 4.65 -22.92
N ASP A 213 -4.99 5.67 -22.63
CA ASP A 213 -3.59 5.76 -23.04
C ASP A 213 -2.60 5.47 -21.91
N PRO A 214 -1.36 5.06 -22.23
CA PRO A 214 -0.24 5.06 -21.31
C PRO A 214 0.05 6.46 -20.74
N ILE A 215 0.90 6.50 -19.71
CA ILE A 215 1.38 7.72 -19.08
C ILE A 215 2.16 8.56 -20.08
N ASP A 216 1.75 9.82 -20.21
CA ASP A 216 2.47 10.86 -20.96
C ASP A 216 3.34 11.68 -20.00
N LEU A 217 4.65 11.47 -20.06
CA LEU A 217 5.63 12.16 -19.21
C LEU A 217 5.68 13.67 -19.47
N GLN A 218 5.22 14.16 -20.63
CA GLN A 218 5.18 15.60 -20.91
C GLN A 218 4.14 16.33 -20.04
N LYS A 219 3.16 15.59 -19.50
CA LYS A 219 2.13 16.12 -18.59
C LYS A 219 2.53 16.01 -17.12
N ALA A 220 3.72 15.51 -16.82
CA ALA A 220 4.15 15.30 -15.44
C ALA A 220 4.47 16.63 -14.75
N THR A 221 4.01 16.78 -13.51
CA THR A 221 4.60 17.77 -12.59
C THR A 221 5.90 17.17 -12.04
N ILE A 222 7.01 17.91 -12.16
CA ILE A 222 8.34 17.40 -11.80
C ILE A 222 8.97 18.28 -10.73
N LEU A 223 9.40 17.66 -9.63
CA LEU A 223 10.21 18.31 -8.60
C LEU A 223 11.64 17.78 -8.64
N GLN A 224 12.61 18.68 -8.68
CA GLN A 224 14.01 18.32 -8.48
C GLN A 224 14.26 18.11 -6.98
N THR A 225 14.89 17.00 -6.62
CA THR A 225 15.31 16.78 -5.23
C THR A 225 16.60 17.53 -4.92
N LYS A 226 16.80 17.85 -3.64
CA LYS A 226 17.99 18.56 -3.16
C LYS A 226 19.29 17.78 -3.38
N TYR A 227 19.24 16.45 -3.33
CA TYR A 227 20.42 15.58 -3.38
C TYR A 227 20.26 14.49 -4.43
N VAL A 228 21.27 14.35 -5.29
CA VAL A 228 21.35 13.23 -6.24
C VAL A 228 21.39 11.91 -5.46
N GLY A 229 20.54 10.97 -5.87
CA GLY A 229 20.38 9.67 -5.24
C GLY A 229 19.46 9.61 -4.03
N ALA A 230 18.75 10.71 -3.71
CA ALA A 230 17.70 10.72 -2.68
C ALA A 230 16.65 9.62 -2.93
N THR A 231 16.15 8.99 -1.88
CA THR A 231 15.16 7.90 -1.90
C THR A 231 14.07 8.24 -0.89
N PRO A 232 12.77 8.00 -1.18
CA PRO A 232 11.71 8.25 -0.22
C PRO A 232 11.80 7.29 0.97
N PHE A 233 11.52 7.81 2.18
CA PHE A 233 11.24 7.01 3.37
C PHE A 233 9.76 6.68 3.49
N ALA A 234 8.90 7.66 3.19
CA ALA A 234 7.45 7.52 3.27
C ALA A 234 6.76 8.37 2.20
N TRP A 235 5.53 7.96 1.90
CA TRP A 235 4.54 8.71 1.15
C TRP A 235 3.29 8.86 2.01
N GLY A 236 2.57 9.96 1.84
CA GLY A 236 1.33 10.19 2.55
C GLY A 236 0.43 11.18 1.82
N GLN A 237 -0.83 11.21 2.25
CA GLN A 237 -1.85 12.15 1.79
C GLN A 237 -2.32 12.99 2.97
N PHE A 238 -2.41 14.31 2.81
CA PHE A 238 -2.91 15.21 3.84
C PHE A 238 -3.61 16.40 3.21
N ARG A 239 -4.88 16.64 3.58
CA ARG A 239 -5.68 17.80 3.12
C ARG A 239 -5.68 18.02 1.60
N GLY A 240 -5.69 16.93 0.83
CA GLY A 240 -5.66 16.99 -0.63
C GLY A 240 -4.26 17.11 -1.24
N GLU A 241 -3.21 17.15 -0.44
CA GLU A 241 -1.82 17.15 -0.89
C GLU A 241 -1.21 15.74 -0.80
N ILE A 242 -0.19 15.50 -1.63
CA ILE A 242 0.65 14.31 -1.57
C ILE A 242 2.03 14.72 -1.08
N ILE A 243 2.51 14.05 -0.03
CA ILE A 243 3.75 14.41 0.64
C ILE A 243 4.70 13.22 0.60
N THR A 244 5.98 13.50 0.35
CA THR A 244 7.06 12.53 0.56
C THR A 244 8.25 13.14 1.26
N VAL A 245 8.93 12.32 2.06
CA VAL A 245 10.18 12.67 2.73
C VAL A 245 11.29 11.77 2.23
N SER A 246 12.45 12.34 1.92
CA SER A 246 13.62 11.59 1.47
C SER A 246 14.55 11.19 2.61
N ASN A 247 15.36 10.16 2.39
CA ASN A 247 16.44 9.71 3.30
C ASN A 247 17.52 10.75 3.60
N TYR A 248 17.60 11.83 2.81
CA TYR A 248 18.51 12.95 3.06
C TYR A 248 17.79 14.19 3.62
N GLY A 249 16.56 14.02 4.14
CA GLY A 249 15.84 15.07 4.87
C GLY A 249 15.07 16.08 4.01
N GLY A 250 15.01 15.90 2.69
CA GLY A 250 14.10 16.69 1.83
C GLY A 250 12.62 16.34 2.06
N VAL A 251 11.76 17.36 2.11
CA VAL A 251 10.30 17.25 2.16
C VAL A 251 9.74 17.81 0.84
N TYR A 252 8.90 17.04 0.16
CA TYR A 252 8.35 17.39 -1.14
C TYR A 252 6.84 17.24 -1.11
N VAL A 253 6.13 18.26 -1.61
CA VAL A 253 4.67 18.34 -1.60
C VAL A 253 4.19 18.56 -3.01
N PHE A 254 3.17 17.81 -3.40
CA PHE A 254 2.41 18.00 -4.63
C PHE A 254 0.98 18.36 -4.28
N ASP A 255 0.44 19.37 -4.97
CA ASP A 255 -1.01 19.59 -4.98
C ASP A 255 -1.71 18.36 -5.59
N GLY A 256 -2.75 17.85 -4.94
CA GLY A 256 -3.51 16.70 -5.40
C GLY A 256 -4.60 17.03 -6.41
N THR A 257 -4.65 18.26 -6.92
CA THR A 257 -5.48 18.58 -8.10
C THR A 257 -4.90 17.91 -9.35
N ALA A 258 -5.69 17.10 -10.04
CA ALA A 258 -5.33 16.47 -11.31
C ALA A 258 -5.35 17.45 -12.47
#